data_AF-A0A973MW82-F1
#
_entry.id   AF-A0A973MW82-F1
#
_cell.length_a   1.000
_cell.length_b   1.000
_cell.length_c   1.000
_cell.angle_alpha   90.00
_cell.angle_beta   90.00
_cell.angle_gamma   90.00
#
_symmetry.space_group_name_H-M   'P 1'
#
loop_
_entity.id
_entity.type
_entity.pdbx_description
1 polymer ?
#
loop_
_entity_poly.entity_id
_entity_poly.type
_entity_poly.pdbx_seq_one_letter_code
_entity_poly.pdbx_strand_id
1 'polypeptide(L)'
;AELCRAAAPMGGRDMPSGARVRLWEPGHDDEPVDFLAAAAGEFAVTPVVLSARRAVAAVEEEPPALFVGVELDRWQEDDRTAALDALGRALGAAPPPWPVHLILLDVAQDPVGDWMLEAVRPFFTRD
;
A
#
# COMPACT_ATOMS: atom_id res chain seq x y z
N ALA A 1 29.36 45.95 -22.21
CA ALA A 1 28.56 44.95 -22.92
C ALA A 1 28.07 43.94 -21.88
N GLU A 2 26.92 44.18 -21.24
CA GLU A 2 25.55 43.80 -21.70
C GLU A 2 25.20 42.38 -21.18
N LEU A 3 24.44 42.27 -20.08
CA LEU A 3 22.97 42.18 -20.00
C LEU A 3 22.40 40.85 -20.53
N CYS A 4 21.90 40.02 -19.61
CA CYS A 4 20.60 39.36 -19.76
C CYS A 4 19.99 39.17 -18.36
N ARG A 5 19.11 40.10 -17.97
CA ARG A 5 18.03 39.82 -17.02
C ARG A 5 16.94 39.08 -17.80
N ALA A 6 16.48 37.95 -17.30
CA ALA A 6 15.14 37.44 -17.57
C ALA A 6 14.43 37.25 -16.22
N ALA A 7 13.27 37.87 -16.11
CA ALA A 7 12.41 37.86 -14.94
C ALA A 7 11.71 36.49 -14.76
N ALA A 8 11.39 36.17 -13.51
CA ALA A 8 10.64 34.98 -13.10
C ALA A 8 9.14 35.08 -13.45
N PRO A 9 8.43 33.93 -13.50
CA PRO A 9 7.10 33.81 -12.92
C PRO A 9 7.11 32.74 -11.80
N MET A 10 6.73 33.11 -10.59
CA MET A 10 5.38 32.85 -10.03
C MET A 10 5.03 31.37 -9.93
N GLY A 11 4.94 30.85 -8.70
CA GLY A 11 4.12 29.69 -8.39
C GLY A 11 4.82 28.35 -8.15
N GLY A 12 6.06 28.34 -7.66
CA GLY A 12 6.57 27.13 -7.01
C GLY A 12 6.02 27.08 -5.60
N ARG A 13 4.84 26.47 -5.41
CA ARG A 13 4.37 26.07 -4.08
C ARG A 13 5.53 25.28 -3.47
N ASP A 14 6.14 25.79 -2.40
CA ASP A 14 7.03 25.02 -1.52
C ASP A 14 6.27 23.74 -1.15
N MET A 15 6.44 22.69 -1.94
CA MET A 15 6.10 21.35 -1.54
C MET A 15 7.09 21.05 -0.43
N PRO A 16 6.66 20.62 0.77
CA PRO A 16 7.60 20.03 1.70
C PRO A 16 8.38 18.99 0.89
N SER A 17 9.71 18.99 1.00
CA SER A 17 10.57 17.98 0.38
C SER A 17 10.15 16.63 0.94
N GLY A 18 9.09 16.06 0.37
CA GLY A 18 8.44 14.84 0.80
C GLY A 18 9.47 13.76 0.65
N ALA A 19 9.69 13.01 1.72
CA ALA A 19 10.64 11.92 1.71
C ALA A 19 10.39 11.04 0.48
N ARG A 20 11.44 10.72 -0.28
CA ARG A 20 11.28 9.99 -1.53
C ARG A 20 10.87 8.56 -1.20
N VAL A 21 9.63 8.22 -1.53
CA VAL A 21 9.10 6.86 -1.40
C VAL A 21 9.49 6.06 -2.64
N ARG A 22 10.13 4.91 -2.43
CA ARG A 22 10.29 3.89 -3.48
C ARG A 22 9.25 2.81 -3.27
N LEU A 23 8.54 2.45 -4.33
CA LEU A 23 7.52 1.39 -4.35
C LEU A 23 7.96 0.28 -5.32
N TRP A 24 7.80 -0.97 -4.90
CA TRP A 24 8.05 -2.14 -5.74
C TRP A 24 7.21 -3.34 -5.28
N GLU A 25 6.98 -4.29 -6.18
CA GLU A 25 6.45 -5.61 -5.79
C GLU A 25 7.56 -6.44 -5.14
N PRO A 26 7.28 -7.19 -4.05
CA PRO A 26 8.27 -8.08 -3.46
C PRO A 26 8.77 -9.08 -4.50
N GLY A 27 10.10 -9.22 -4.60
CA GLY A 27 10.71 -10.16 -5.53
C GLY A 27 10.56 -11.61 -5.04
N HIS A 28 10.72 -12.59 -5.94
CA HIS A 28 10.55 -14.02 -5.63
C HIS A 28 11.37 -14.53 -4.43
N ASP A 29 12.50 -13.90 -4.09
CA ASP A 29 13.36 -14.30 -2.96
C ASP A 29 12.84 -13.82 -1.59
N ASP A 30 12.09 -12.71 -1.59
CA ASP A 30 11.67 -11.97 -0.40
C ASP A 30 10.13 -11.96 -0.26
N GLU A 31 9.46 -12.72 -1.12
CA GLU A 31 8.01 -12.80 -1.14
C GLU A 31 7.51 -13.55 0.10
N PRO A 32 6.65 -12.93 0.93
CA PRO A 32 6.19 -13.56 2.16
C PRO A 32 5.02 -14.50 1.86
N VAL A 33 5.30 -15.57 1.10
CA VAL A 33 4.28 -16.48 0.53
C VAL A 33 3.36 -17.05 1.61
N ASP A 34 3.89 -17.51 2.74
CA ASP A 34 3.10 -18.07 3.84
C ASP A 34 2.13 -17.04 4.43
N PHE A 35 2.59 -15.80 4.62
CA PHE A 35 1.76 -14.70 5.10
C PHE A 35 0.66 -14.35 4.09
N LEU A 36 0.99 -14.28 2.80
CA LEU A 36 0.01 -13.96 1.75
C LEU A 36 -1.05 -15.05 1.62
N ALA A 37 -0.65 -16.32 1.73
CA ALA A 37 -1.58 -17.44 1.74
C ALA A 37 -2.51 -17.40 2.96
N ALA A 38 -1.97 -17.12 4.15
CA ALA A 38 -2.76 -16.95 5.36
C ALA A 38 -3.73 -15.76 5.22
N ALA A 39 -3.25 -14.61 4.75
CA ALA A 39 -4.08 -13.42 4.53
C ALA A 39 -5.19 -13.68 3.52
N ALA A 40 -4.90 -14.35 2.41
CA ALA A 40 -5.91 -14.72 1.41
C ALA A 40 -6.99 -15.65 2.02
N GLY A 41 -6.60 -16.61 2.86
CA GLY A 41 -7.54 -17.47 3.58
C GLY A 41 -8.45 -16.70 4.54
N GLU A 42 -7.89 -15.76 5.30
CA GLU A 42 -8.65 -14.91 6.20
C GLU A 42 -9.59 -13.96 5.43
N PHE A 43 -9.13 -13.36 4.33
CA PHE A 43 -9.97 -12.52 3.47
C PHE A 43 -11.08 -13.29 2.77
N ALA A 44 -10.86 -14.56 2.42
CA ALA A 44 -11.90 -15.41 1.83
C ALA A 44 -13.10 -15.62 2.78
N VAL A 45 -12.88 -15.58 4.10
CA VAL A 45 -13.95 -15.66 5.11
C VAL A 45 -14.41 -14.29 5.62
N THR A 46 -13.81 -13.19 5.12
CA THR A 46 -14.18 -11.80 5.43
C THR A 46 -14.83 -11.17 4.19
N PRO A 47 -16.17 -11.28 4.05
CA PRO A 47 -16.86 -11.01 2.78
C PRO A 47 -16.78 -9.56 2.33
N VAL A 48 -16.39 -8.62 3.20
CA VAL A 48 -16.26 -7.20 2.86
C VAL A 48 -15.02 -6.91 2.01
N VAL A 49 -14.03 -7.81 1.96
CA VAL A 49 -12.82 -7.65 1.13
C VAL A 49 -13.09 -8.12 -0.29
N LEU A 50 -12.96 -7.23 -1.27
CA LEU A 50 -13.15 -7.51 -2.69
C LEU A 50 -11.85 -8.02 -3.34
N SER A 51 -10.74 -7.37 -3.02
CA SER A 51 -9.43 -7.74 -3.53
C SER A 51 -8.34 -7.31 -2.55
N ALA A 52 -7.17 -7.93 -2.66
CA ALA A 52 -5.98 -7.50 -1.92
C ALA A 52 -4.73 -7.55 -2.81
N ARG A 53 -3.88 -6.52 -2.67
CA ARG A 53 -2.62 -6.31 -3.39
C ARG A 53 -1.49 -6.10 -2.38
N ARG A 54 -0.26 -6.38 -2.80
CA ARG A 54 0.94 -6.28 -1.95
C ARG A 54 2.00 -5.43 -2.61
N ALA A 55 2.57 -4.50 -1.85
CA ALA A 55 3.69 -3.69 -2.29
C ALA A 55 4.68 -3.57 -1.15
N VAL A 56 5.95 -3.36 -1.45
CA VAL A 56 6.93 -2.91 -0.47
C VAL A 56 7.19 -1.44 -0.73
N ALA A 57 7.20 -0.65 0.34
CA ALA A 57 7.68 0.73 0.27
C ALA A 57 8.87 0.93 1.19
N ALA A 58 9.82 1.73 0.73
CA ALA A 58 10.84 2.31 1.59
C ALA A 58 10.88 3.81 1.40
N VAL A 59 10.88 4.51 2.51
CA VAL A 59 11.11 5.95 2.60
C VAL A 59 12.61 6.16 2.86
N GLU A 60 13.18 7.27 2.39
CA GLU A 60 14.56 7.60 2.75
C GLU A 60 14.76 7.54 4.28
N GLU A 61 15.79 6.82 4.72
CA GLU A 61 16.17 6.63 6.12
C GLU A 61 15.23 5.75 6.98
N GLU A 62 14.16 5.19 6.40
CA GLU A 62 13.27 4.23 7.06
C GLU A 62 13.45 2.80 6.52
N PRO A 63 13.31 1.76 7.38
CA PRO A 63 13.32 0.39 6.91
C PRO A 63 12.13 0.11 5.97
N PRO A 64 12.29 -0.82 5.01
CA PRO A 64 11.19 -1.20 4.13
C PRO A 64 10.03 -1.81 4.93
N ALA A 65 8.81 -1.52 4.48
CA ALA A 65 7.59 -2.05 5.03
C ALA A 65 6.72 -2.70 3.95
N LEU A 66 6.01 -3.76 4.32
CA LEU A 66 5.04 -4.41 3.47
C LEU A 66 3.69 -3.70 3.58
N PHE A 67 3.18 -3.22 2.47
CA PHE A 67 1.87 -2.63 2.33
C PHE A 67 0.89 -3.66 1.76
N VAL A 68 -0.19 -3.89 2.49
CA VAL A 68 -1.32 -4.71 2.06
C VAL A 68 -2.46 -3.77 1.72
N GLY A 69 -2.66 -3.54 0.43
CA GLY A 69 -3.74 -2.72 -0.10
C GLY A 69 -4.99 -3.56 -0.26
N VAL A 70 -6.11 -3.16 0.34
CA VAL A 70 -7.39 -3.86 0.23
C VAL A 70 -8.45 -2.97 -0.41
N GLU A 71 -9.23 -3.55 -1.32
CA GLU A 71 -10.49 -2.96 -1.81
C GLU A 71 -11.64 -3.53 -0.98
N LEU A 72 -12.51 -2.67 -0.44
CA LEU A 72 -13.65 -3.08 0.37
C LEU A 72 -14.97 -2.82 -0.36
N ASP A 73 -15.98 -3.66 -0.14
CA ASP A 73 -17.34 -3.48 -0.68
C ASP A 73 -17.99 -2.20 -0.16
N ARG A 74 -17.66 -1.84 1.08
CA ARG A 74 -18.22 -0.71 1.82
C ARG A 74 -17.15 -0.05 2.68
N TRP A 75 -17.37 1.22 2.96
CA TRP A 75 -16.44 2.13 3.62
C TRP A 75 -16.76 2.34 5.10
N GLN A 76 -17.46 1.41 5.73
CA GLN A 76 -17.85 1.56 7.13
C GLN A 76 -16.68 1.21 8.06
N GLU A 77 -16.69 1.79 9.25
CA GLU A 77 -15.70 1.51 10.29
C GLU A 77 -15.65 0.01 10.65
N ASP A 78 -16.80 -0.66 10.63
CA ASP A 78 -16.90 -2.11 10.82
C ASP A 78 -16.18 -2.92 9.73
N ASP A 79 -16.31 -2.50 8.46
CA ASP A 79 -15.66 -3.18 7.33
C ASP A 79 -14.14 -3.06 7.41
N ARG A 80 -13.66 -1.85 7.74
CA ARG A 80 -12.24 -1.58 8.00
C ARG A 80 -11.73 -2.42 9.16
N THR A 81 -12.50 -2.51 10.24
CA THR A 81 -12.12 -3.30 11.43
C THR A 81 -12.05 -4.78 11.10
N ALA A 82 -13.00 -5.30 10.31
CA ALA A 82 -13.00 -6.68 9.86
C ALA A 82 -11.77 -7.02 9.00
N ALA A 83 -11.38 -6.13 8.08
CA ALA A 83 -10.17 -6.30 7.28
C ALA A 83 -8.88 -6.26 8.14
N LEU A 84 -8.83 -5.37 9.12
CA LEU A 84 -7.71 -5.29 10.08
C LEU A 84 -7.61 -6.54 10.96
N ASP A 85 -8.75 -7.08 11.42
CA ASP A 85 -8.79 -8.30 12.24
C ASP A 85 -8.32 -9.52 11.45
N ALA A 86 -8.81 -9.68 10.20
CA ALA A 86 -8.36 -10.73 9.29
C ALA A 86 -6.85 -10.66 9.04
N LEU A 87 -6.32 -9.46 8.81
CA LEU A 87 -4.88 -9.25 8.65
C LEU A 87 -4.11 -9.56 9.94
N GLY A 88 -4.67 -9.19 11.11
CA GLY A 88 -4.10 -9.49 12.42
C GLY A 88 -4.02 -10.99 12.70
N ARG A 89 -5.04 -11.75 12.29
CA ARG A 89 -5.03 -13.23 12.37
C ARG A 89 -3.97 -13.84 11.46
N ALA A 90 -3.83 -13.34 10.23
CA ALA A 90 -2.76 -13.76 9.32
C ALA A 90 -1.35 -13.46 9.87
N LEU A 91 -1.15 -12.28 10.45
CA LEU A 91 0.10 -11.89 11.12
C LEU A 91 0.45 -12.82 12.29
N GLY A 92 -0.56 -13.22 13.07
CA GLY A 92 -0.38 -14.17 14.18
C GLY A 92 -0.04 -15.59 13.72
N ALA A 93 -0.49 -15.98 12.52
CA ALA A 93 -0.22 -17.29 11.94
C ALA A 93 1.15 -17.38 11.26
N ALA A 94 1.52 -16.35 10.48
CA ALA A 94 2.74 -16.30 9.69
C ALA A 94 3.29 -14.85 9.61
N PRO A 95 4.14 -14.42 10.56
CA PRO A 95 4.68 -13.07 10.53
C PRO A 95 5.72 -12.92 9.40
N PRO A 96 5.59 -11.91 8.52
CA PRO A 96 6.60 -11.61 7.49
C PRO A 96 7.84 -10.94 8.08
N PRO A 97 8.95 -10.85 7.33
CA PRO A 97 10.19 -10.21 7.80
C PRO A 97 10.08 -8.67 7.93
N TRP A 98 9.00 -8.06 7.44
CA TRP A 98 8.78 -6.62 7.47
C TRP A 98 7.63 -6.20 8.37
N PRO A 99 7.64 -4.95 8.87
CA PRO A 99 6.43 -4.33 9.38
C PRO A 99 5.34 -4.30 8.29
N VAL A 100 4.10 -4.56 8.69
CA VAL A 100 2.94 -4.61 7.78
C VAL A 100 2.04 -3.40 8.01
N HIS A 101 1.68 -2.73 6.92
CA HIS A 101 0.73 -1.63 6.91
C HIS A 101 -0.45 -1.96 6.00
N LEU A 102 -1.67 -1.72 6.47
CA LEU A 102 -2.88 -1.85 5.66
C LEU A 102 -3.22 -0.52 5.02
N ILE A 103 -3.43 -0.51 3.71
CA ILE A 103 -3.95 0.62 2.94
C ILE A 103 -5.33 0.26 2.41
N LEU A 104 -6.27 1.21 2.49
CA LEU A 104 -7.57 1.08 1.86
C LEU A 104 -7.51 1.76 0.48
N LEU A 105 -7.68 0.98 -0.59
CA LEU A 105 -7.34 1.43 -1.96
C LEU A 105 -8.35 2.40 -2.58
N ASP A 106 -9.58 2.51 -2.07
CA ASP A 106 -10.67 3.29 -2.70
C ASP A 106 -11.29 4.39 -1.78
N VAL A 107 -10.73 4.67 -0.57
CA VAL A 107 -11.22 5.79 0.30
C VAL A 107 -10.54 7.13 0.00
N ALA A 108 -9.32 7.13 -0.54
CA ALA A 108 -8.44 8.28 -0.45
C ALA A 108 -7.66 8.51 -1.75
N GLN A 109 -7.36 9.79 -2.03
CA GLN A 109 -6.35 10.17 -3.02
C GLN A 109 -4.96 9.87 -2.45
N ASP A 110 -4.67 8.59 -2.29
CA ASP A 110 -3.38 8.08 -1.82
C ASP A 110 -2.54 7.67 -3.04
N PRO A 111 -1.40 8.33 -3.30
CA PRO A 111 -0.58 8.02 -4.47
C PRO A 111 0.03 6.61 -4.41
N VAL A 112 0.16 6.02 -3.22
CA VAL A 112 0.58 4.62 -3.07
C VAL A 112 -0.55 3.69 -3.49
N GLY A 113 -1.77 3.91 -3.02
CA GLY A 113 -2.95 3.15 -3.37
C GLY A 113 -3.28 3.19 -4.87
N ASP A 114 -3.18 4.37 -5.48
CA ASP A 114 -3.36 4.55 -6.93
C ASP A 114 -2.31 3.73 -7.72
N TRP A 115 -1.03 3.86 -7.36
CA TRP A 115 0.03 3.05 -7.97
C TRP A 115 -0.20 1.55 -7.75
N MET A 116 -0.66 1.13 -6.57
CA MET A 116 -0.96 -0.28 -6.29
C MET A 116 -2.09 -0.79 -7.19
N LEU A 117 -3.15 -0.02 -7.41
CA LEU A 117 -4.25 -0.39 -8.28
C LEU A 117 -3.80 -0.57 -9.74
N GLU A 118 -2.89 0.28 -10.22
CA GLU A 118 -2.42 0.28 -11.61
C GLU A 118 -1.27 -0.71 -11.89
N ALA A 119 -0.32 -0.85 -10.96
CA ALA A 119 0.94 -1.54 -11.21
C ALA A 119 1.05 -2.93 -10.55
N VAL A 120 0.24 -3.23 -9.53
CA VAL A 120 0.38 -4.45 -8.72
C VAL A 120 -0.75 -5.42 -9.00
N ARG A 121 -0.40 -6.69 -9.20
CA ARG A 121 -1.40 -7.74 -9.37
C ARG A 121 -2.00 -8.16 -8.01
N PRO A 122 -3.34 -8.35 -7.94
CA PRO A 122 -3.95 -8.85 -6.72
C PRO A 122 -3.47 -10.27 -6.42
N PHE A 123 -3.20 -10.54 -5.14
CA PHE A 123 -2.96 -11.90 -4.64
C PHE A 123 -4.25 -12.56 -4.14
N PHE A 124 -5.28 -11.75 -3.87
CA PHE A 124 -6.62 -12.20 -3.50
C PHE A 124 -7.65 -11.41 -4.31
N THR A 125 -8.67 -12.10 -4.81
CA THR A 125 -9.86 -11.51 -5.41
C THR A 125 -11.04 -12.39 -5.03
N ARG A 126 -12.13 -11.78 -4.56
CA ARG A 126 -13.38 -12.48 -4.27
C ARG A 126 -14.04 -12.91 -5.59
N ASP A 127 -14.39 -14.19 -5.69
CA ASP A 127 -15.16 -14.75 -6.82
C ASP A 127 -16.63 -14.24 -6.82
#